data_AF-A0A8J6MJZ8-F1
#
_entry.id   AF-A0A8J6MJZ8-F1
#
_cell.length_a   1.000
_cell.length_b   1.000
_cell.length_c   1.000
_cell.angle_alpha   90.00
_cell.angle_beta   90.00
_cell.angle_gamma   90.00
#
_symmetry.space_group_name_H-M   'P 1'
#
loop_
_entity.id
_entity.type
_entity.pdbx_description
1 polymer ?
#
loop_
_entity_poly.entity_id
_entity_poly.type
_entity_poly.pdbx_seq_one_letter_code
_entity_poly.pdbx_strand_id
1 'polypeptide(L)'
;MRWHEKLLSVSICACLFSCGSSKSKFDDRTQPQTQVTQATVGAAGIPCPIDFVDRCADIQKQIDAANLSLTAATTASDATQTYLAQMQLNELMETLEAYKKGNANITPIHQRYEALRQIIEANNGVPGVGSKVIYQSAELAATREVMTDFGELKIDPKQIQETGAAHLPLTVYKVNDGVLPWSAYWYPKRSKELFDGDSSPLAKLDAYLKKNRVTSDTDGWEADHFDSKAAEWEGLCDAWAFAGTMTTEPKAAMTFNGINFSVSDLKALAIKYFEGYKPKIYGRRYLGTADTDGQIQDLRPEAFHRIVQQVIGVQQKAIIIDEDPGPEVWSKPLFRMSFRFTRDPDIANAILVDAYPWMVRQRPQVSDDLTTIQKDLAAPVYQYRLYLDPKPEADGSLKVVAGEWINGSINAHPDMVFLPVDTDNKNQLNLEIRNVHDEVRKLLVKAGMMKDAG
;
A
#
# COMPACT_ATOMS: atom_id res chain seq x y z
N MET A 1 11.89 47.57 30.67
CA MET A 1 12.45 46.22 30.53
C MET A 1 11.37 45.29 30.01
N ARG A 2 11.36 45.04 28.70
CA ARG A 2 10.47 44.08 28.02
C ARG A 2 11.32 43.35 27.00
N TRP A 3 11.25 42.03 27.06
CA TRP A 3 11.95 41.09 26.20
C TRP A 3 11.25 41.02 24.84
N HIS A 4 12.03 41.06 23.76
CA HIS A 4 11.57 40.73 22.40
C HIS A 4 12.28 39.46 21.94
N GLU A 5 11.49 38.43 21.65
CA GLU A 5 11.91 37.19 21.00
C GLU A 5 12.21 37.44 19.52
N LYS A 6 13.31 36.85 19.04
CA LYS A 6 13.69 36.81 17.63
C LYS A 6 13.21 35.50 17.01
N LEU A 7 12.41 35.64 15.96
CA LEU A 7 12.10 34.61 14.97
C LEU A 7 13.36 34.21 14.21
N LEU A 8 13.62 32.90 14.12
CA LEU A 8 14.59 32.31 13.19
C LEU A 8 13.83 31.60 12.08
N SER A 9 14.07 32.07 10.86
CA SER A 9 13.56 31.54 9.60
C SER A 9 14.24 30.22 9.22
N VAL A 10 13.47 29.18 8.99
CA VAL A 10 13.93 27.96 8.29
C VAL A 10 13.58 28.11 6.81
N SER A 11 14.60 28.22 5.97
CA SER A 11 14.47 28.25 4.51
C SER A 11 14.30 26.83 3.99
N ILE A 12 13.16 26.55 3.35
CA ILE A 12 12.94 25.35 2.54
C ILE A 12 13.32 25.71 1.10
N CYS A 13 14.36 25.06 0.59
CA CYS A 13 14.80 25.18 -0.79
C CYS A 13 13.93 24.26 -1.67
N ALA A 14 12.98 24.86 -2.38
CA ALA A 14 12.30 24.23 -3.51
C ALA A 14 13.13 24.51 -4.78
N CYS A 15 13.48 23.46 -5.53
CA CYS A 15 14.00 23.61 -6.90
C CYS A 15 13.07 22.93 -7.90
N LEU A 16 12.72 23.75 -8.89
CA LEU A 16 11.70 23.59 -9.93
C LEU A 16 12.19 22.69 -11.07
N PHE A 17 11.26 21.94 -11.66
CA PHE A 17 11.38 21.43 -13.03
C PHE A 17 11.13 22.58 -14.02
N SER A 18 12.06 22.76 -14.96
CA SER A 18 11.87 23.55 -16.18
C SER A 18 12.45 22.76 -17.36
N CYS A 19 11.66 22.58 -18.41
CA CYS A 19 12.15 22.52 -19.78
C CYS A 19 11.04 22.83 -20.80
N GLY A 20 11.15 24.01 -21.42
CA GLY A 20 11.53 24.10 -22.83
C GLY A 20 10.50 23.74 -23.89
N SER A 21 9.88 24.76 -24.47
CA SER A 21 9.12 24.72 -25.73
C SER A 21 10.01 24.38 -26.94
N SER A 22 9.48 23.63 -27.90
CA SER A 22 9.87 23.78 -29.31
C SER A 22 8.65 23.67 -30.24
N LYS A 23 8.56 24.62 -31.17
CA LYS A 23 7.56 24.68 -32.24
C LYS A 23 8.00 23.78 -33.38
N SER A 24 7.10 22.95 -33.91
CA SER A 24 7.14 22.59 -35.33
C SER A 24 5.70 22.50 -35.88
N LYS A 25 5.49 23.19 -37.00
CA LYS A 25 4.33 23.04 -37.88
C LYS A 25 4.56 21.79 -38.73
N PHE A 26 3.56 20.93 -38.93
CA PHE A 26 3.28 20.29 -40.23
C PHE A 26 1.96 19.51 -40.18
N ASP A 27 1.01 20.02 -40.96
CA ASP A 27 0.04 19.37 -41.85
C ASP A 27 -1.10 18.45 -41.35
N ASP A 28 -2.21 18.69 -42.06
CA ASP A 28 -3.60 18.37 -41.84
C ASP A 28 -4.01 17.13 -42.64
N ARG A 29 -4.42 16.04 -41.97
CA ARG A 29 -5.25 14.95 -42.56
C ARG A 29 -6.16 14.31 -41.52
N THR A 30 -7.42 14.75 -41.53
CA THR A 30 -8.66 13.97 -41.35
C THR A 30 -8.59 12.67 -40.53
N GLN A 31 -9.04 12.72 -39.28
CA GLN A 31 -9.57 11.57 -38.53
C GLN A 31 -10.91 11.92 -37.85
N PRO A 32 -11.78 10.93 -37.61
CA PRO A 32 -13.19 11.15 -37.31
C PRO A 32 -13.37 11.75 -35.92
N GLN A 33 -14.26 12.74 -35.82
CA GLN A 33 -14.61 13.43 -34.57
C GLN A 33 -15.24 12.44 -33.56
N THR A 34 -14.45 12.02 -32.58
CA THR A 34 -14.96 11.67 -31.25
C THR A 34 -15.47 12.96 -30.61
N GLN A 35 -16.76 13.03 -30.28
CA GLN A 35 -17.32 14.16 -29.55
C GLN A 35 -16.62 14.28 -28.19
N VAL A 36 -15.70 15.22 -28.07
CA VAL A 36 -15.19 15.70 -26.80
C VAL A 36 -16.32 16.53 -26.20
N THR A 37 -17.01 15.99 -25.21
CA THR A 37 -17.94 16.75 -24.36
C THR A 37 -17.15 17.87 -23.70
N GLN A 38 -17.32 19.11 -24.16
CA GLN A 38 -16.67 20.29 -23.60
C GLN A 38 -17.20 20.51 -22.17
N ALA A 39 -16.29 20.52 -21.20
CA ALA A 39 -16.60 20.93 -19.84
C ALA A 39 -16.81 22.45 -19.81
N THR A 40 -17.88 22.90 -19.16
CA THR A 40 -18.18 24.33 -18.98
C THR A 40 -18.20 24.67 -17.50
N VAL A 41 -17.68 25.83 -17.13
CA VAL A 41 -17.72 26.32 -15.75
C VAL A 41 -19.08 26.95 -15.50
N GLY A 42 -19.93 26.27 -14.72
CA GLY A 42 -21.22 26.81 -14.28
C GLY A 42 -21.08 27.92 -13.23
N ALA A 43 -22.21 28.53 -12.83
CA ALA A 43 -22.26 29.65 -11.89
C ALA A 43 -21.62 29.39 -10.51
N ALA A 44 -21.34 28.13 -10.16
CA ALA A 44 -20.66 27.70 -8.93
C ALA A 44 -19.14 27.47 -9.08
N GLY A 45 -18.56 27.69 -10.27
CA GLY A 45 -17.11 27.51 -10.48
C GLY A 45 -16.62 26.06 -10.58
N ILE A 46 -17.53 25.07 -10.60
CA ILE A 46 -17.19 23.64 -10.62
C ILE A 46 -17.10 23.15 -12.07
N PRO A 47 -15.98 22.50 -12.47
CA PRO A 47 -15.87 21.89 -13.78
C PRO A 47 -16.77 20.65 -13.85
N CYS A 48 -17.83 20.72 -14.67
CA CYS A 48 -18.70 19.59 -14.99
C CYS A 48 -19.00 19.51 -16.49
N PRO A 49 -19.31 18.31 -17.01
CA PRO A 49 -19.80 18.16 -18.38
C PRO A 49 -21.09 18.96 -18.58
N ILE A 50 -21.29 19.50 -19.80
CA ILE A 50 -22.37 20.44 -20.09
C ILE A 50 -23.77 19.92 -19.71
N ASP A 51 -24.02 18.62 -19.89
CA ASP A 51 -25.30 17.97 -19.57
C ASP A 51 -25.53 17.77 -18.06
N PHE A 52 -24.53 18.07 -17.23
CA PHE A 52 -24.52 17.83 -15.79
C PHE A 52 -24.26 19.09 -14.96
N VAL A 53 -24.06 20.26 -15.58
CA VAL A 53 -23.71 21.51 -14.89
C VAL A 53 -24.73 21.85 -13.79
N ASP A 54 -26.02 21.79 -14.10
CA ASP A 54 -27.08 22.09 -13.13
C ASP A 54 -27.14 21.05 -12.00
N ARG A 55 -26.93 19.78 -12.33
CA ARG A 55 -26.91 18.68 -11.35
C ARG A 55 -25.72 18.80 -10.40
N CYS A 56 -24.55 19.17 -10.92
CA CYS A 56 -23.37 19.43 -10.10
C CYS A 56 -23.58 20.63 -9.17
N ALA A 57 -24.15 21.73 -9.68
CA ALA A 57 -24.42 22.92 -8.87
C ALA A 57 -25.44 22.62 -7.76
N ASP A 58 -26.48 21.84 -8.05
CA ASP A 58 -27.46 21.41 -7.07
C ASP A 58 -26.84 20.51 -5.99
N ILE A 59 -26.08 19.49 -6.39
CA ILE A 59 -25.41 18.60 -5.43
C ILE A 59 -24.37 19.36 -4.59
N GLN A 60 -23.65 20.34 -5.15
CA GLN A 60 -22.75 21.18 -4.36
C GLN A 60 -23.49 21.95 -3.27
N LYS A 61 -24.64 22.53 -3.60
CA LYS A 61 -25.46 23.22 -2.59
C LYS A 61 -25.91 22.27 -1.49
N GLN A 62 -26.23 21.02 -1.83
CA GLN A 62 -26.56 19.98 -0.86
C GLN A 62 -25.34 19.59 -0.01
N ILE A 63 -24.14 19.53 -0.59
CA ILE A 63 -22.87 19.30 0.13
C ILE A 63 -22.63 20.41 1.15
N ASP A 64 -22.80 21.67 0.77
CA ASP A 64 -22.61 22.81 1.67
C ASP A 64 -23.59 22.76 2.85
N ALA A 65 -24.85 22.39 2.59
CA ALA A 65 -25.85 22.17 3.64
C ALA A 65 -25.54 20.95 4.53
N ALA A 66 -25.04 19.86 3.95
CA ALA A 66 -24.63 18.66 4.69
C ALA A 66 -23.42 18.95 5.59
N ASN A 67 -22.46 19.76 5.14
CA ASN A 67 -21.32 20.22 5.95
C ASN A 67 -21.76 21.05 7.16
N LEU A 68 -22.74 21.95 6.97
CA LEU A 68 -23.33 22.70 8.09
C LEU A 68 -24.03 21.76 9.09
N SER A 69 -24.76 20.77 8.59
CA SER A 69 -25.45 19.77 9.42
C SER A 69 -24.46 18.91 10.21
N LEU A 70 -23.36 18.49 9.57
CA LEU A 70 -22.28 17.75 10.21
C LEU A 70 -21.60 18.59 11.30
N THR A 71 -21.32 19.86 11.01
CA THR A 71 -20.71 20.79 11.98
C THR A 71 -21.61 20.99 13.20
N ALA A 72 -22.90 21.19 12.97
CA ALA A 72 -23.90 21.33 14.05
C ALA A 72 -24.00 20.05 14.90
N ALA A 73 -24.10 18.88 14.28
CA ALA A 73 -24.19 17.61 14.98
C ALA A 73 -22.92 17.31 15.80
N THR A 74 -21.75 17.60 15.23
CA THR A 74 -20.45 17.46 15.92
C THR A 74 -20.34 18.40 17.11
N THR A 75 -20.78 19.65 16.97
CA THR A 75 -20.79 20.63 18.07
C THR A 75 -21.75 20.22 19.19
N ALA A 76 -22.88 19.59 18.83
CA ALA A 76 -23.84 19.06 19.78
C ALA A 76 -23.40 17.75 20.45
N SER A 77 -22.26 17.16 20.04
CA SER A 77 -21.81 15.83 20.47
C SER A 77 -22.87 14.73 20.26
N ASP A 78 -23.78 14.91 19.30
CA ASP A 78 -24.77 13.91 18.94
C ASP A 78 -24.16 12.91 17.98
N ALA A 79 -23.68 11.83 18.58
CA ALA A 79 -22.92 10.80 17.94
C ALA A 79 -23.69 10.14 16.76
N THR A 80 -25.02 10.01 16.85
CA THR A 80 -25.85 9.39 15.81
C THR A 80 -26.11 10.37 14.68
N GLN A 81 -26.46 11.63 15.01
CA GLN A 81 -26.68 12.66 14.00
C GLN A 81 -25.41 13.04 13.26
N THR A 82 -24.25 13.06 13.92
CA THR A 82 -22.95 13.25 13.25
C THR A 82 -22.71 12.18 12.21
N TYR A 83 -23.06 10.93 12.51
CA TYR A 83 -22.87 9.81 11.60
C TYR A 83 -23.82 9.88 10.39
N LEU A 84 -25.10 10.14 10.62
CA LEU A 84 -26.09 10.32 9.54
C LEU A 84 -25.73 11.51 8.64
N ALA A 85 -25.27 12.62 9.23
CA ALA A 85 -24.82 13.79 8.49
C ALA A 85 -23.55 13.51 7.67
N GLN A 86 -22.58 12.76 8.23
CA GLN A 86 -21.37 12.36 7.53
C GLN A 86 -21.68 11.41 6.36
N MET A 87 -22.59 10.45 6.55
CA MET A 87 -23.02 9.55 5.47
C MET A 87 -23.69 10.31 4.34
N GLN A 88 -24.60 11.25 4.68
CA GLN A 88 -25.23 12.11 3.69
C GLN A 88 -24.21 12.95 2.93
N LEU A 89 -23.21 13.50 3.62
CA LEU A 89 -22.13 14.23 2.98
C LEU A 89 -21.35 13.34 2.01
N ASN A 90 -20.98 12.12 2.42
CA ASN A 90 -20.24 11.18 1.59
C ASN A 90 -21.03 10.74 0.34
N GLU A 91 -22.33 10.50 0.49
CA GLU A 91 -23.27 10.18 -0.59
C GLU A 91 -23.32 11.29 -1.64
N LEU A 92 -23.45 12.54 -1.18
CA LEU A 92 -23.52 13.72 -2.05
C LEU A 92 -22.19 13.99 -2.75
N MET A 93 -21.07 13.84 -2.04
CA MET A 93 -19.73 13.97 -2.63
C MET A 93 -19.51 12.94 -3.74
N GLU A 94 -19.92 11.69 -3.55
CA GLU A 94 -19.79 10.66 -4.58
C GLU A 94 -20.74 10.87 -5.75
N THR A 95 -21.94 11.38 -5.47
CA THR A 95 -22.91 11.77 -6.51
C THR A 95 -22.35 12.91 -7.37
N LEU A 96 -21.71 13.91 -6.75
CA LEU A 96 -21.04 15.00 -7.48
C LEU A 96 -19.92 14.47 -8.37
N GLU A 97 -19.09 13.58 -7.86
CA GLU A 97 -18.01 12.96 -8.64
C GLU A 97 -18.53 12.09 -9.79
N ALA A 98 -19.65 11.39 -9.60
CA ALA A 98 -20.31 10.66 -10.68
C ALA A 98 -20.76 11.62 -11.81
N TYR A 99 -21.38 12.75 -11.47
CA TYR A 99 -21.79 13.75 -12.43
C TYR A 99 -20.62 14.46 -13.12
N LYS A 100 -19.54 14.77 -12.41
CA LYS A 100 -18.29 15.29 -13.00
C LYS A 100 -17.71 14.35 -14.05
N LYS A 101 -17.90 13.04 -13.89
CA LYS A 101 -17.48 11.99 -14.83
C LYS A 101 -18.50 11.72 -15.94
N GLY A 102 -19.61 12.45 -15.99
CA GLY A 102 -20.68 12.27 -16.97
C GLY A 102 -21.58 11.06 -16.72
N ASN A 103 -21.57 10.49 -15.51
CA ASN A 103 -22.41 9.35 -15.16
C ASN A 103 -23.77 9.84 -14.63
N ALA A 104 -24.83 9.59 -15.39
CA ALA A 104 -26.21 9.89 -14.98
C ALA A 104 -26.82 8.85 -14.04
N ASN A 105 -26.28 7.64 -13.98
CA ASN A 105 -26.82 6.56 -13.17
C ASN A 105 -26.20 6.57 -11.77
N ILE A 106 -26.83 7.34 -10.88
CA ILE A 106 -26.44 7.46 -9.47
C ILE A 106 -27.26 6.55 -8.55
N THR A 107 -28.19 5.77 -9.11
CA THR A 107 -29.03 4.82 -8.35
C THR A 107 -28.21 3.84 -7.50
N PRO A 108 -27.06 3.28 -7.95
CA PRO A 108 -26.24 2.42 -7.12
C PRO A 108 -25.64 3.13 -5.90
N ILE A 109 -25.29 4.42 -6.04
CA ILE A 109 -24.75 5.24 -4.95
C ILE A 109 -25.83 5.40 -3.89
N HIS A 110 -27.02 5.85 -4.29
CA HIS A 110 -28.16 6.03 -3.39
C HIS A 110 -28.57 4.73 -2.71
N GLN A 111 -28.71 3.63 -3.45
CA GLN A 111 -29.09 2.33 -2.88
C GLN A 111 -28.10 1.84 -1.82
N ARG A 112 -26.81 2.09 -2.01
CA ARG A 112 -25.78 1.72 -1.03
C ARG A 112 -25.90 2.55 0.25
N TYR A 113 -26.06 3.87 0.15
CA TYR A 113 -26.21 4.74 1.32
C TYR A 113 -27.55 4.54 2.02
N GLU A 114 -28.61 4.25 1.28
CA GLU A 114 -29.92 3.88 1.81
C GLU A 114 -29.87 2.56 2.59
N ALA A 115 -29.19 1.53 2.06
CA ALA A 115 -29.00 0.27 2.78
C ALA A 115 -28.24 0.50 4.10
N LEU A 116 -27.20 1.35 4.09
CA LEU A 116 -26.47 1.74 5.31
C LEU A 116 -27.38 2.48 6.31
N ARG A 117 -28.26 3.38 5.85
CA ARG A 117 -29.24 4.08 6.71
C ARG A 117 -30.22 3.09 7.34
N GLN A 118 -30.74 2.15 6.56
CA GLN A 118 -31.67 1.12 7.03
C GLN A 118 -31.04 0.18 8.05
N ILE A 119 -29.74 -0.12 7.91
CA ILE A 119 -28.97 -0.88 8.91
C ILE A 119 -28.87 -0.11 10.24
N ILE A 120 -28.77 1.21 10.21
CA ILE A 120 -28.75 2.05 11.44
C ILE A 120 -30.14 2.13 12.07
N GLU A 121 -31.18 2.28 11.24
CA GLU A 121 -32.56 2.43 11.69
C GLU A 121 -33.14 1.14 12.27
N ALA A 122 -32.88 -0.01 11.64
CA ALA A 122 -33.35 -1.33 12.08
C ALA A 122 -32.79 -1.77 13.45
N ASN A 123 -31.89 -0.98 13.99
CA ASN A 123 -31.02 -1.26 15.11
C ASN A 123 -31.34 -0.35 16.33
N ASN A 124 -32.48 0.35 16.30
CA ASN A 124 -32.98 1.29 17.33
C ASN A 124 -32.03 2.47 17.59
N GLY A 125 -31.49 3.06 16.51
CA GLY A 125 -30.33 3.94 16.57
C GLY A 125 -29.04 3.12 16.45
N VAL A 126 -27.87 3.74 16.66
CA VAL A 126 -26.61 2.99 16.68
C VAL A 126 -26.63 2.03 17.89
N PRO A 127 -26.73 0.71 17.73
CA PRO A 127 -26.65 -0.21 18.86
C PRO A 127 -25.19 -0.32 19.29
N GLY A 128 -24.96 -0.20 20.60
CA GLY A 128 -23.65 -0.40 21.20
C GLY A 128 -22.77 0.85 21.09
N VAL A 129 -22.78 1.65 22.15
CA VAL A 129 -21.60 2.45 22.51
C VAL A 129 -20.44 1.48 22.67
N GLY A 130 -19.63 1.33 21.63
CA GLY A 130 -18.50 0.40 21.66
C GLY A 130 -17.77 0.08 20.36
N SER A 131 -18.16 0.58 19.18
CA SER A 131 -17.29 0.80 18.01
C SER A 131 -18.15 1.19 16.81
N LYS A 132 -18.01 2.44 16.36
CA LYS A 132 -18.62 2.90 15.11
C LYS A 132 -17.60 2.72 14.00
N VAL A 133 -17.96 2.02 12.93
CA VAL A 133 -17.11 2.01 11.73
C VAL A 133 -17.27 3.35 11.02
N ILE A 134 -16.38 4.29 11.34
CA ILE A 134 -16.27 5.60 10.68
C ILE A 134 -15.04 5.54 9.79
N TYR A 135 -15.23 5.73 8.49
CA TYR A 135 -14.12 5.88 7.55
C TYR A 135 -13.74 7.35 7.46
N GLN A 136 -12.46 7.64 7.63
CA GLN A 136 -11.95 8.96 7.29
C GLN A 136 -11.79 9.10 5.77
N SER A 137 -11.73 10.33 5.28
CA SER A 137 -11.69 10.61 3.83
C SER A 137 -10.50 9.94 3.14
N ALA A 138 -9.33 9.91 3.79
CA ALA A 138 -8.11 9.30 3.26
C ALA A 138 -8.18 7.76 3.26
N GLU A 139 -8.66 7.16 4.35
CA GLU A 139 -8.89 5.71 4.48
C GLU A 139 -9.93 5.21 3.47
N LEU A 140 -11.03 5.97 3.30
CA LEU A 140 -12.08 5.68 2.33
C LEU A 140 -11.53 5.74 0.91
N ALA A 141 -10.70 6.74 0.60
CA ALA A 141 -10.05 6.86 -0.69
C ALA A 141 -9.12 5.66 -0.95
N ALA A 142 -8.32 5.25 0.04
CA ALA A 142 -7.44 4.08 -0.08
C ALA A 142 -8.24 2.79 -0.31
N THR A 143 -9.33 2.60 0.43
CA THR A 143 -10.23 1.45 0.29
C THR A 143 -10.86 1.41 -1.10
N ARG A 144 -11.35 2.56 -1.59
CA ARG A 144 -11.95 2.67 -2.93
C ARG A 144 -10.94 2.42 -4.05
N GLU A 145 -9.70 2.83 -3.86
CA GLU A 145 -8.61 2.58 -4.81
C GLU A 145 -8.40 1.08 -4.99
N VAL A 146 -8.36 0.32 -3.89
CA VAL A 146 -8.29 -1.16 -3.93
C VAL A 146 -9.48 -1.77 -4.65
N MET A 147 -10.70 -1.36 -4.30
CA MET A 147 -11.91 -1.92 -4.93
C MET A 147 -12.04 -1.50 -6.41
N THR A 148 -11.44 -0.38 -6.82
CA THR A 148 -11.37 0.02 -8.24
C THR A 148 -10.41 -0.88 -9.01
N ASP A 149 -9.23 -1.14 -8.45
CA ASP A 149 -8.18 -1.90 -9.14
C ASP A 149 -8.46 -3.41 -9.17
N PHE A 150 -9.11 -3.93 -8.12
CA PHE A 150 -9.34 -5.37 -7.97
C PHE A 150 -10.82 -5.77 -7.96
N GLY A 151 -11.76 -4.84 -7.92
CA GLY A 151 -13.18 -5.16 -7.74
C GLY A 151 -13.53 -5.53 -6.30
N GLU A 152 -14.82 -5.73 -6.07
CA GLU A 152 -15.42 -5.93 -4.74
C GLU A 152 -14.94 -7.23 -4.07
N LEU A 153 -14.77 -7.18 -2.75
CA LEU A 153 -14.53 -8.38 -1.94
C LEU A 153 -15.83 -9.17 -1.78
N LYS A 154 -15.74 -10.48 -2.03
CA LYS A 154 -16.85 -11.43 -1.91
C LYS A 154 -16.40 -12.66 -1.15
N ILE A 155 -17.25 -13.16 -0.26
CA ILE A 155 -17.00 -14.36 0.54
C ILE A 155 -17.99 -15.46 0.12
N ASP A 156 -17.49 -16.69 -0.08
CA ASP A 156 -18.36 -17.85 -0.29
C ASP A 156 -18.98 -18.26 1.06
N PRO A 157 -20.32 -18.28 1.21
CA PRO A 157 -20.98 -18.71 2.44
C PRO A 157 -20.50 -20.06 2.97
N LYS A 158 -20.06 -20.98 2.10
CA LYS A 158 -19.56 -22.31 2.48
C LYS A 158 -18.26 -22.27 3.27
N GLN A 159 -17.54 -21.14 3.25
CA GLN A 159 -16.33 -20.93 4.02
C GLN A 159 -16.61 -20.42 5.44
N ILE A 160 -17.84 -19.98 5.72
CA ILE A 160 -18.23 -19.38 7.00
C ILE A 160 -18.64 -20.48 7.98
N GLN A 161 -17.92 -20.59 9.09
CA GLN A 161 -18.27 -21.51 10.17
C GLN A 161 -19.47 -20.97 10.95
N GLU A 162 -20.52 -21.79 11.02
CA GLU A 162 -21.73 -21.54 11.79
C GLU A 162 -21.52 -21.85 13.29
N THR A 163 -22.21 -21.12 14.16
CA THR A 163 -22.07 -21.26 15.62
C THR A 163 -22.43 -22.66 16.08
N GLY A 164 -21.51 -23.33 16.78
CA GLY A 164 -21.69 -24.71 17.27
C GLY A 164 -21.47 -25.81 16.22
N ALA A 165 -21.10 -25.46 14.98
CA ALA A 165 -20.74 -26.42 13.94
C ALA A 165 -19.28 -26.89 14.07
N ALA A 166 -18.96 -28.01 13.42
CA ALA A 166 -17.59 -28.51 13.31
C ALA A 166 -16.67 -27.50 12.60
N HIS A 167 -15.37 -27.54 12.93
CA HIS A 167 -14.39 -26.65 12.31
C HIS A 167 -14.24 -26.90 10.81
N LEU A 168 -14.37 -25.82 10.03
CA LEU A 168 -14.08 -25.83 8.61
C LEU A 168 -12.56 -25.72 8.36
N PRO A 169 -12.05 -26.26 7.23
CA PRO A 169 -10.67 -26.04 6.84
C PRO A 169 -10.42 -24.54 6.60
N LEU A 170 -9.20 -24.09 6.89
CA LEU A 170 -8.79 -22.72 6.61
C LEU A 170 -8.81 -22.46 5.09
N THR A 171 -9.26 -21.28 4.71
CA THR A 171 -9.06 -20.79 3.34
C THR A 171 -7.62 -20.33 3.20
N VAL A 172 -6.86 -20.89 2.25
CA VAL A 172 -5.41 -20.63 2.12
C VAL A 172 -5.11 -20.00 0.77
N TYR A 173 -4.45 -18.85 0.80
CA TYR A 173 -3.79 -18.25 -0.36
C TYR A 173 -2.28 -18.32 -0.17
N LYS A 174 -1.56 -18.80 -1.19
CA LYS A 174 -0.11 -18.88 -1.16
C LYS A 174 0.48 -18.67 -2.54
N VAL A 175 1.66 -18.06 -2.58
CA VAL A 175 2.51 -18.06 -3.77
C VAL A 175 2.99 -19.48 -4.10
N ASN A 176 3.54 -19.65 -5.30
CA ASN A 176 4.20 -20.90 -5.67
C ASN A 176 5.47 -21.12 -4.83
N ASP A 177 5.69 -22.36 -4.39
CA ASP A 177 6.80 -22.71 -3.48
C ASP A 177 8.19 -22.47 -4.12
N GLY A 178 8.27 -22.34 -5.45
CA GLY A 178 9.50 -22.02 -6.19
C GLY A 178 9.86 -20.52 -6.23
N VAL A 179 8.99 -19.64 -5.73
CA VAL A 179 9.20 -18.16 -5.74
C VAL A 179 9.02 -17.56 -4.34
N LEU A 180 9.37 -18.34 -3.31
CA LEU A 180 9.31 -17.86 -1.92
C LEU A 180 10.28 -16.70 -1.70
N PRO A 181 9.87 -15.63 -1.00
CA PRO A 181 10.77 -14.55 -0.68
C PRO A 181 11.92 -14.98 0.22
N TRP A 182 13.03 -14.25 0.19
CA TRP A 182 14.22 -14.55 1.00
C TRP A 182 14.54 -13.49 2.05
N SER A 183 15.17 -13.96 3.13
CA SER A 183 15.60 -13.18 4.28
C SER A 183 17.05 -12.70 4.12
N ALA A 184 17.33 -11.51 4.66
CA ALA A 184 18.66 -10.93 4.73
C ALA A 184 18.75 -9.90 5.86
N TYR A 185 19.96 -9.41 6.09
CA TYR A 185 20.16 -8.18 6.86
C TYR A 185 19.57 -7.00 6.08
N TRP A 186 18.95 -6.05 6.77
CA TRP A 186 18.32 -4.90 6.12
C TRP A 186 19.25 -3.70 5.96
N TYR A 187 20.52 -3.84 6.35
CA TYR A 187 21.57 -2.81 6.25
C TYR A 187 21.08 -1.45 6.80
N PRO A 188 20.97 -1.31 8.14
CA PRO A 188 20.67 -0.03 8.78
C PRO A 188 21.62 1.05 8.26
N LYS A 189 21.15 2.29 8.09
CA LYS A 189 21.99 3.40 7.61
C LYS A 189 23.18 3.71 8.51
N ARG A 190 23.07 3.36 9.80
CA ARG A 190 24.14 3.48 10.81
C ARG A 190 25.12 2.29 10.80
N SER A 191 24.93 1.33 9.91
CA SER A 191 25.79 0.16 9.73
C SER A 191 26.77 0.39 8.57
N LYS A 192 27.93 -0.26 8.60
CA LYS A 192 28.99 -0.10 7.59
C LYS A 192 29.17 -1.35 6.72
N GLU A 193 28.40 -2.39 6.96
CA GLU A 193 28.55 -3.73 6.38
C GLU A 193 28.47 -3.75 4.84
N LEU A 194 27.90 -2.72 4.21
CA LEU A 194 27.90 -2.55 2.76
C LEU A 194 29.27 -2.12 2.20
N PHE A 195 30.06 -1.37 2.98
CA PHE A 195 31.24 -0.66 2.49
C PHE A 195 32.50 -0.75 3.37
N ASP A 196 32.45 -1.46 4.51
CA ASP A 196 33.60 -1.54 5.43
C ASP A 196 34.69 -2.50 4.93
N GLY A 197 35.70 -1.94 4.26
CA GLY A 197 36.92 -2.63 3.83
C GLY A 197 36.83 -3.34 2.47
N ASP A 198 37.97 -3.77 1.95
CA ASP A 198 38.12 -4.32 0.58
C ASP A 198 37.29 -5.58 0.29
N SER A 199 36.76 -6.23 1.32
CA SER A 199 35.89 -7.41 1.21
C SER A 199 34.40 -7.10 1.36
N SER A 200 34.01 -5.84 1.51
CA SER A 200 32.61 -5.41 1.55
C SER A 200 31.90 -5.76 0.23
N PRO A 201 30.56 -5.90 0.23
CA PRO A 201 29.81 -6.14 -0.99
C PRO A 201 30.06 -5.07 -2.07
N LEU A 202 30.13 -3.79 -1.70
CA LEU A 202 30.34 -2.71 -2.65
C LEU A 202 31.79 -2.61 -3.15
N ALA A 203 32.80 -2.83 -2.28
CA ALA A 203 34.19 -2.92 -2.72
C ALA A 203 34.40 -4.09 -3.72
N LYS A 204 33.74 -5.23 -3.49
CA LYS A 204 33.73 -6.35 -4.44
C LYS A 204 33.02 -6.00 -5.76
N LEU A 205 31.93 -5.25 -5.70
CA LEU A 205 31.24 -4.75 -6.90
C LEU A 205 32.18 -3.85 -7.72
N ASP A 206 32.83 -2.86 -7.09
CA ASP A 206 33.76 -1.96 -7.77
C ASP A 206 34.95 -2.72 -8.37
N ALA A 207 35.49 -3.71 -7.66
CA ALA A 207 36.53 -4.60 -8.19
C ALA A 207 36.05 -5.40 -9.42
N TYR A 208 34.82 -5.92 -9.39
CA TYR A 208 34.20 -6.60 -10.53
C TYR A 208 33.97 -5.65 -11.72
N LEU A 209 33.43 -4.45 -11.49
CA LEU A 209 33.20 -3.44 -12.52
C LEU A 209 34.51 -3.04 -13.20
N LYS A 210 35.56 -2.80 -12.41
CA LYS A 210 36.91 -2.50 -12.91
C LYS A 210 37.45 -3.61 -13.81
N LYS A 211 37.24 -4.88 -13.47
CA LYS A 211 37.62 -6.02 -14.33
C LYS A 211 36.83 -6.06 -15.65
N ASN A 212 35.62 -5.50 -15.67
CA ASN A 212 34.80 -5.32 -16.87
C ASN A 212 35.05 -3.98 -17.60
N ARG A 213 36.10 -3.23 -17.21
CA ARG A 213 36.45 -1.92 -17.77
C ARG A 213 35.37 -0.85 -17.56
N VAL A 214 34.61 -0.97 -16.48
CA VAL A 214 33.63 0.02 -16.02
C VAL A 214 34.19 0.67 -14.77
N THR A 215 34.23 2.01 -14.76
CA THR A 215 34.67 2.79 -13.61
C THR A 215 33.45 3.16 -12.79
N SER A 216 33.50 2.89 -11.49
CA SER A 216 32.53 3.35 -10.50
C SER A 216 33.21 3.39 -9.13
N ASP A 217 32.65 4.17 -8.21
CA ASP A 217 33.09 4.26 -6.81
C ASP A 217 31.89 4.05 -5.88
N THR A 218 31.23 2.91 -6.03
CA THR A 218 29.98 2.61 -5.30
C THR A 218 30.21 2.51 -3.79
N ASP A 219 31.36 1.94 -3.39
CA ASP A 219 31.84 1.81 -2.02
C ASP A 219 32.13 3.18 -1.38
N GLY A 220 32.91 4.01 -2.08
CA GLY A 220 33.27 5.37 -1.64
C GLY A 220 32.04 6.27 -1.50
N TRP A 221 31.10 6.21 -2.45
CA TRP A 221 29.85 6.95 -2.34
C TRP A 221 29.07 6.56 -1.08
N GLU A 222 28.96 5.26 -0.78
CA GLU A 222 28.22 4.79 0.41
C GLU A 222 28.90 5.25 1.71
N ALA A 223 30.24 5.21 1.75
CA ALA A 223 31.02 5.70 2.87
C ALA A 223 30.83 7.21 3.12
N ASP A 224 30.75 8.01 2.06
CA ASP A 224 30.53 9.47 2.13
C ASP A 224 29.12 9.85 2.59
N HIS A 225 28.14 8.95 2.40
CA HIS A 225 26.73 9.14 2.79
C HIS A 225 26.36 8.38 4.07
N PHE A 226 27.33 7.79 4.76
CA PHE A 226 27.15 7.11 6.03
C PHE A 226 26.71 8.08 7.13
N ASP A 227 25.65 7.72 7.86
CA ASP A 227 25.17 8.49 9.01
C ASP A 227 25.12 7.62 10.28
N SER A 228 26.12 7.80 11.15
CA SER A 228 26.16 7.12 12.45
C SER A 228 25.07 7.56 13.43
N LYS A 229 24.37 8.65 13.13
CA LYS A 229 23.28 9.22 13.94
C LYS A 229 21.90 8.94 13.36
N ALA A 230 21.80 8.24 12.23
CA ALA A 230 20.52 7.81 11.68
C ALA A 230 19.73 7.02 12.72
N ALA A 231 18.39 7.15 12.68
CA ALA A 231 17.53 6.43 13.61
C ALA A 231 17.72 4.91 13.45
N GLU A 232 17.50 4.15 14.53
CA GLU A 232 17.83 2.72 14.56
C GLU A 232 17.07 1.88 13.53
N TRP A 233 15.89 2.36 13.12
CA TRP A 233 15.02 1.74 12.14
C TRP A 233 15.32 2.13 10.69
N GLU A 234 16.06 3.23 10.47
CA GLU A 234 16.42 3.67 9.12
C GLU A 234 17.40 2.69 8.47
N GLY A 235 17.05 2.21 7.28
CA GLY A 235 17.85 1.27 6.52
C GLY A 235 17.20 0.92 5.19
N LEU A 236 17.54 -0.25 4.67
CA LEU A 236 17.09 -0.77 3.37
C LEU A 236 16.04 -1.88 3.53
N CYS A 237 15.14 -1.79 4.52
CA CYS A 237 14.13 -2.82 4.76
C CYS A 237 13.11 -2.91 3.59
N ASP A 238 12.77 -1.79 2.98
CA ASP A 238 11.94 -1.70 1.77
C ASP A 238 12.63 -2.34 0.57
N ALA A 239 13.89 -1.95 0.31
CA ALA A 239 14.69 -2.47 -0.79
C ALA A 239 14.95 -3.97 -0.64
N TRP A 240 15.16 -4.44 0.60
CA TRP A 240 15.22 -5.86 0.91
C TRP A 240 13.90 -6.57 0.65
N ALA A 241 12.77 -6.00 1.04
CA ALA A 241 11.49 -6.64 0.77
C ALA A 241 11.23 -6.77 -0.75
N PHE A 242 11.61 -5.77 -1.56
CA PHE A 242 11.54 -5.86 -3.03
C PHE A 242 12.51 -6.88 -3.59
N ALA A 243 13.80 -6.81 -3.23
CA ALA A 243 14.79 -7.77 -3.70
C ALA A 243 14.39 -9.21 -3.32
N GLY A 244 13.94 -9.39 -2.08
CA GLY A 244 13.44 -10.63 -1.52
C GLY A 244 12.29 -11.24 -2.30
N THR A 245 11.36 -10.41 -2.78
CA THR A 245 10.16 -10.87 -3.50
C THR A 245 10.36 -11.00 -5.02
N MET A 246 11.25 -10.20 -5.60
CA MET A 246 11.39 -10.06 -7.05
C MET A 246 12.59 -10.81 -7.63
N THR A 247 13.45 -11.37 -6.78
CA THR A 247 14.62 -12.13 -7.21
C THR A 247 14.66 -13.52 -6.58
N THR A 248 15.35 -14.44 -7.23
CA THR A 248 15.63 -15.77 -6.67
C THR A 248 16.77 -15.66 -5.68
N GLU A 249 16.63 -16.34 -4.53
CA GLU A 249 17.70 -16.38 -3.54
C GLU A 249 18.95 -17.07 -4.09
N PRO A 250 20.15 -16.44 -4.00
CA PRO A 250 21.39 -17.09 -4.39
C PRO A 250 21.69 -18.25 -3.43
N LYS A 251 21.97 -19.44 -3.98
CA LYS A 251 22.09 -20.68 -3.18
C LYS A 251 23.51 -21.05 -2.77
N ALA A 252 24.51 -20.38 -3.34
CA ALA A 252 25.92 -20.62 -3.05
C ALA A 252 26.76 -19.37 -3.38
N ALA A 253 27.97 -19.31 -2.83
CA ALA A 253 28.97 -18.34 -3.26
C ALA A 253 29.37 -18.58 -4.72
N MET A 254 29.69 -17.51 -5.45
CA MET A 254 30.00 -17.54 -6.87
C MET A 254 31.20 -16.65 -7.19
N THR A 255 32.00 -17.06 -8.17
CA THR A 255 33.14 -16.27 -8.64
C THR A 255 32.85 -15.68 -10.01
N PHE A 256 32.96 -14.36 -10.13
CA PHE A 256 32.81 -13.64 -11.40
C PHE A 256 34.07 -12.84 -11.69
N ASN A 257 34.72 -13.10 -12.83
CA ASN A 257 35.96 -12.44 -13.23
C ASN A 257 37.07 -12.46 -12.16
N GLY A 258 37.14 -13.56 -11.39
CA GLY A 258 38.12 -13.74 -10.31
C GLY A 258 37.77 -13.06 -8.99
N ILE A 259 36.60 -12.42 -8.88
CA ILE A 259 36.07 -11.87 -7.63
C ILE A 259 35.07 -12.87 -7.04
N ASN A 260 35.29 -13.27 -5.79
CA ASN A 260 34.39 -14.19 -5.08
C ASN A 260 33.31 -13.40 -4.33
N PHE A 261 32.05 -13.71 -4.62
CA PHE A 261 30.87 -13.17 -3.94
C PHE A 261 30.23 -14.27 -3.11
N SER A 262 30.06 -14.05 -1.81
CA SER A 262 29.29 -14.91 -0.93
C SER A 262 27.79 -14.82 -1.22
N VAL A 263 26.99 -15.65 -0.55
CA VAL A 263 25.52 -15.57 -0.61
C VAL A 263 25.04 -14.21 -0.10
N SER A 264 25.61 -13.75 1.01
CA SER A 264 25.28 -12.44 1.60
C SER A 264 25.73 -11.27 0.73
N ASP A 265 26.87 -11.35 0.04
CA ASP A 265 27.29 -10.31 -0.91
C ASP A 265 26.24 -10.16 -2.03
N LEU A 266 25.83 -11.28 -2.66
CA LEU A 266 24.85 -11.26 -3.74
C LEU A 266 23.47 -10.73 -3.28
N LYS A 267 23.05 -11.09 -2.06
CA LYS A 267 21.85 -10.51 -1.43
C LYS A 267 22.01 -9.00 -1.23
N ALA A 268 23.15 -8.53 -0.72
CA ALA A 268 23.43 -7.11 -0.53
C ALA A 268 23.34 -6.32 -1.85
N LEU A 269 23.93 -6.85 -2.92
CA LEU A 269 23.89 -6.23 -4.24
C LEU A 269 22.48 -6.19 -4.84
N ALA A 270 21.67 -7.24 -4.63
CA ALA A 270 20.28 -7.24 -5.02
C ALA A 270 19.45 -6.21 -4.21
N ILE A 271 19.69 -6.10 -2.91
CA ILE A 271 19.06 -5.09 -2.05
C ILE A 271 19.40 -3.70 -2.55
N LYS A 272 20.69 -3.41 -2.77
CA LYS A 272 21.10 -2.12 -3.32
C LYS A 272 20.47 -1.88 -4.66
N TYR A 273 20.45 -2.85 -5.58
CA TYR A 273 19.78 -2.69 -6.87
C TYR A 273 18.30 -2.26 -6.75
N PHE A 274 17.58 -2.70 -5.72
CA PHE A 274 16.17 -2.31 -5.46
C PHE A 274 16.00 -1.07 -4.57
N GLU A 275 17.07 -0.41 -4.14
CA GLU A 275 16.98 0.83 -3.36
C GLU A 275 16.30 1.95 -4.17
N GLY A 276 15.35 2.63 -3.54
CA GLY A 276 14.60 3.72 -4.16
C GLY A 276 13.55 3.26 -5.18
N TYR A 277 13.28 1.95 -5.27
CA TYR A 277 12.22 1.39 -6.10
C TYR A 277 10.87 2.09 -5.86
N LYS A 278 10.05 2.22 -6.91
CA LYS A 278 8.80 2.96 -6.89
C LYS A 278 7.61 2.00 -7.02
N PRO A 279 7.04 1.52 -5.90
CA PRO A 279 5.91 0.61 -5.94
C PRO A 279 4.59 1.34 -6.18
N LYS A 280 3.56 0.57 -6.52
CA LYS A 280 2.17 0.95 -6.25
C LYS A 280 1.89 0.76 -4.76
N ILE A 281 1.36 1.78 -4.09
CA ILE A 281 1.07 1.76 -2.66
C ILE A 281 -0.44 1.81 -2.46
N TYR A 282 -0.96 0.91 -1.62
CA TYR A 282 -2.31 0.98 -1.07
C TYR A 282 -2.23 1.22 0.44
N GLY A 283 -3.15 2.02 0.96
CA GLY A 283 -3.09 2.53 2.33
C GLY A 283 -2.66 4.00 2.35
N ARG A 284 -2.63 4.59 3.54
CA ARG A 284 -2.12 5.93 3.80
C ARG A 284 -1.00 5.79 4.83
N ARG A 285 -0.09 6.76 4.86
CA ARG A 285 1.00 6.71 5.81
C ARG A 285 0.52 7.38 7.08
N TYR A 286 0.57 6.67 8.20
CA TYR A 286 0.35 7.28 9.49
C TYR A 286 1.50 8.23 9.83
N LEU A 287 1.19 9.53 9.98
CA LEU A 287 2.18 10.56 10.33
C LEU A 287 2.24 10.89 11.83
N GLY A 288 1.52 10.14 12.67
CA GLY A 288 1.56 10.32 14.13
C GLY A 288 0.66 11.45 14.64
N THR A 289 -0.23 12.01 13.81
CA THR A 289 -1.11 13.11 14.20
C THR A 289 -2.54 12.89 13.72
N ALA A 290 -3.50 13.09 14.62
CA ALA A 290 -4.91 12.90 14.29
C ALA A 290 -5.42 13.85 13.17
N ASP A 291 -4.70 14.92 12.86
CA ASP A 291 -5.08 15.93 11.87
C ASP A 291 -4.81 15.52 10.42
N THR A 292 -3.97 14.50 10.16
CA THR A 292 -3.63 14.02 8.81
C THR A 292 -4.43 12.79 8.39
N ASP A 293 -4.70 11.89 9.34
CA ASP A 293 -5.32 10.56 9.13
C ASP A 293 -6.05 10.03 10.38
N GLY A 294 -6.05 10.73 11.52
CA GLY A 294 -6.97 10.57 12.66
C GLY A 294 -6.91 9.26 13.46
N GLN A 295 -6.54 8.15 12.84
CA GLN A 295 -6.49 6.81 13.38
C GLN A 295 -5.48 6.04 12.54
N ILE A 296 -4.75 5.14 13.16
CA ILE A 296 -3.84 4.15 12.55
C ILE A 296 -4.51 3.21 11.52
N GLN A 297 -5.76 3.48 11.11
CA GLN A 297 -6.64 2.62 10.31
C GLN A 297 -6.45 2.87 8.80
N ASP A 298 -5.22 3.18 8.39
CA ASP A 298 -4.85 3.73 7.09
C ASP A 298 -5.12 2.79 5.90
N LEU A 299 -5.14 1.48 6.16
CA LEU A 299 -5.66 0.46 5.27
C LEU A 299 -6.71 -0.40 5.98
N ARG A 300 -7.94 -0.34 5.47
CA ARG A 300 -9.08 -1.07 6.03
C ARG A 300 -8.99 -2.57 5.73
N PRO A 301 -9.47 -3.44 6.64
CA PRO A 301 -9.24 -4.88 6.54
C PRO A 301 -9.89 -5.54 5.31
N GLU A 302 -11.03 -5.03 4.85
CA GLU A 302 -11.67 -5.51 3.61
C GLU A 302 -10.83 -5.20 2.37
N ALA A 303 -10.17 -4.04 2.36
CA ALA A 303 -9.23 -3.68 1.30
C ALA A 303 -7.98 -4.55 1.38
N PHE A 304 -7.38 -4.69 2.56
CA PHE A 304 -6.23 -5.58 2.76
C PHE A 304 -6.54 -7.01 2.32
N HIS A 305 -7.67 -7.57 2.75
CA HIS A 305 -8.12 -8.91 2.35
C HIS A 305 -8.31 -8.99 0.83
N ARG A 306 -8.96 -8.01 0.19
CA ARG A 306 -9.13 -8.01 -1.27
C ARG A 306 -7.79 -8.06 -2.00
N ILE A 307 -6.80 -7.28 -1.56
CA ILE A 307 -5.44 -7.30 -2.14
C ILE A 307 -4.83 -8.71 -1.97
N VAL A 308 -4.89 -9.27 -0.77
CA VAL A 308 -4.34 -10.61 -0.49
C VAL A 308 -5.02 -11.69 -1.35
N GLN A 309 -6.35 -11.68 -1.46
CA GLN A 309 -7.09 -12.60 -2.32
C GLN A 309 -6.67 -12.46 -3.78
N GLN A 310 -6.57 -11.23 -4.29
CA GLN A 310 -6.24 -11.04 -5.70
C GLN A 310 -4.78 -11.34 -5.99
N VAL A 311 -3.85 -10.78 -5.22
CA VAL A 311 -2.42 -10.82 -5.55
C VAL A 311 -1.80 -12.15 -5.12
N ILE A 312 -2.06 -12.60 -3.90
CA ILE A 312 -1.53 -13.89 -3.41
C ILE A 312 -2.40 -15.04 -3.91
N GLY A 313 -3.73 -14.93 -3.80
CA GLY A 313 -4.64 -16.02 -4.14
C GLY A 313 -4.77 -16.27 -5.64
N VAL A 314 -4.94 -15.23 -6.45
CA VAL A 314 -5.17 -15.36 -7.90
C VAL A 314 -3.87 -15.19 -8.70
N GLN A 315 -3.12 -14.11 -8.48
CA GLN A 315 -1.90 -13.85 -9.25
C GLN A 315 -0.70 -14.69 -8.77
N GLN A 316 -0.80 -15.33 -7.60
CA GLN A 316 0.26 -16.10 -6.96
C GLN A 316 1.58 -15.33 -6.78
N LYS A 317 1.49 -14.02 -6.51
CA LYS A 317 2.62 -13.14 -6.24
C LYS A 317 2.65 -12.71 -4.77
N ALA A 318 3.85 -12.57 -4.22
CA ALA A 318 4.02 -12.01 -2.88
C ALA A 318 3.69 -10.51 -2.91
N ILE A 319 3.23 -10.00 -1.78
CA ILE A 319 3.07 -8.56 -1.54
C ILE A 319 4.05 -8.13 -0.46
N ILE A 320 4.34 -6.85 -0.38
CA ILE A 320 5.11 -6.28 0.73
C ILE A 320 4.14 -5.47 1.57
N ILE A 321 4.22 -5.63 2.88
CA ILE A 321 3.41 -4.86 3.81
C ILE A 321 4.31 -3.99 4.67
N ASP A 322 3.80 -2.84 5.09
CA ASP A 322 4.26 -2.18 6.30
C ASP A 322 3.60 -2.91 7.49
N GLU A 323 4.40 -3.58 8.31
CA GLU A 323 3.86 -4.43 9.38
C GLU A 323 3.41 -3.65 10.63
N ASP A 324 3.88 -2.41 10.77
CA ASP A 324 3.64 -1.55 11.92
C ASP A 324 2.87 -0.30 11.48
N PRO A 325 1.78 0.08 12.15
CA PRO A 325 1.00 1.27 11.81
C PRO A 325 1.52 2.55 12.50
N GLY A 326 2.81 2.56 12.86
CA GLY A 326 3.52 3.68 13.45
C GLY A 326 4.19 4.59 12.41
N PRO A 327 4.91 5.63 12.87
CA PRO A 327 5.64 6.53 11.97
C PRO A 327 6.85 5.88 11.28
N GLU A 328 7.35 4.78 11.86
CA GLU A 328 8.42 3.94 11.31
C GLU A 328 7.84 2.98 10.27
N VAL A 329 8.53 2.83 9.14
CA VAL A 329 8.09 1.92 8.08
C VAL A 329 8.89 0.63 8.16
N TRP A 330 8.22 -0.49 8.39
CA TRP A 330 8.81 -1.82 8.51
C TRP A 330 8.28 -2.75 7.41
N SER A 331 8.96 -2.74 6.27
CA SER A 331 8.57 -3.53 5.10
C SER A 331 8.85 -5.02 5.27
N LYS A 332 7.86 -5.88 5.06
CA LYS A 332 7.98 -7.35 5.08
C LYS A 332 7.35 -8.02 3.86
N PRO A 333 8.03 -9.00 3.24
CA PRO A 333 7.42 -9.89 2.26
C PRO A 333 6.34 -10.79 2.89
N LEU A 334 5.10 -10.69 2.42
CA LEU A 334 3.98 -11.56 2.75
C LEU A 334 3.69 -12.47 1.55
N PHE A 335 3.82 -13.78 1.74
CA PHE A 335 3.74 -14.76 0.65
C PHE A 335 2.67 -15.83 0.84
N ARG A 336 2.06 -15.89 2.02
CA ARG A 336 0.93 -16.76 2.29
C ARG A 336 0.02 -16.14 3.35
N MET A 337 -1.27 -16.37 3.20
CA MET A 337 -2.29 -15.98 4.17
C MET A 337 -3.30 -17.12 4.31
N SER A 338 -3.66 -17.45 5.55
CA SER A 338 -4.75 -18.39 5.82
C SER A 338 -5.85 -17.68 6.59
N PHE A 339 -7.12 -17.99 6.31
CA PHE A 339 -8.26 -17.34 6.93
C PHE A 339 -9.18 -18.36 7.58
N ARG A 340 -9.73 -17.97 8.73
CA ARG A 340 -10.88 -18.59 9.35
C ARG A 340 -12.02 -17.57 9.38
N PHE A 341 -13.19 -17.98 8.93
CA PHE A 341 -14.39 -17.17 8.95
C PHE A 341 -15.39 -17.78 9.92
N THR A 342 -15.91 -16.99 10.85
CA THR A 342 -16.97 -17.40 11.76
C THR A 342 -18.08 -16.37 11.73
N ARG A 343 -19.34 -16.78 11.92
CA ARG A 343 -20.43 -15.83 12.15
C ARG A 343 -20.10 -14.93 13.34
N ASP A 344 -20.42 -13.65 13.20
CA ASP A 344 -20.43 -12.78 14.36
C ASP A 344 -21.68 -13.12 15.21
N PRO A 345 -21.53 -13.43 16.50
CA PRO A 345 -22.66 -13.79 17.35
C PRO A 345 -23.55 -12.59 17.71
N ASP A 346 -23.01 -11.38 17.64
CA ASP A 346 -23.66 -10.15 18.08
C ASP A 346 -24.22 -9.35 16.90
N ILE A 347 -23.69 -9.55 15.69
CA ILE A 347 -24.07 -8.81 14.47
C ILE A 347 -24.46 -9.77 13.34
N ALA A 348 -25.77 -9.86 13.07
CA ALA A 348 -26.35 -10.86 12.17
C ALA A 348 -25.76 -10.88 10.74
N ASN A 349 -25.41 -9.71 10.20
CA ASN A 349 -24.84 -9.57 8.85
C ASN A 349 -23.32 -9.34 8.87
N ALA A 350 -22.62 -9.83 9.89
CA ALA A 350 -21.17 -9.76 9.96
C ALA A 350 -20.53 -11.14 10.15
N ILE A 351 -19.25 -11.20 9.79
CA ILE A 351 -18.36 -12.32 10.12
C ILE A 351 -17.13 -11.81 10.83
N LEU A 352 -16.59 -12.63 11.72
CA LEU A 352 -15.28 -12.46 12.31
C LEU A 352 -14.27 -13.23 11.46
N VAL A 353 -13.09 -12.63 11.28
CA VAL A 353 -12.00 -13.20 10.49
C VAL A 353 -10.75 -13.26 11.34
N ASP A 354 -10.23 -14.47 11.53
CA ASP A 354 -8.84 -14.68 11.97
C ASP A 354 -7.98 -14.91 10.73
N ALA A 355 -7.04 -14.02 10.48
CA ALA A 355 -6.09 -14.10 9.39
C ALA A 355 -4.68 -14.43 9.91
N TYR A 356 -4.05 -15.43 9.31
CA TYR A 356 -2.76 -16.00 9.69
C TYR A 356 -1.74 -15.75 8.56
N PRO A 357 -1.08 -14.58 8.55
CA PRO A 357 -0.01 -14.26 7.61
C PRO A 357 1.21 -15.13 7.79
N TRP A 358 1.92 -15.37 6.69
CA TRP A 358 3.25 -15.99 6.65
C TRP A 358 4.17 -15.03 5.90
N MET A 359 5.06 -14.42 6.66
CA MET A 359 5.96 -13.37 6.21
C MET A 359 7.40 -13.76 6.44
N VAL A 360 8.30 -13.18 5.66
CA VAL A 360 9.74 -13.35 5.87
C VAL A 360 10.25 -12.20 6.74
N ARG A 361 11.00 -12.53 7.79
CA ARG A 361 11.69 -11.56 8.64
C ARG A 361 13.03 -11.19 8.06
N GLN A 362 13.48 -9.99 8.41
CA GLN A 362 14.87 -9.59 8.25
C GLN A 362 15.73 -10.26 9.33
N ARG A 363 17.02 -10.43 9.05
CA ARG A 363 18.00 -10.98 10.01
C ARG A 363 18.63 -9.87 10.83
N PRO A 364 19.06 -10.14 12.07
CA PRO A 364 19.70 -9.15 12.93
C PRO A 364 21.15 -8.81 12.50
N GLN A 365 21.76 -9.65 11.66
CA GLN A 365 23.11 -9.45 11.13
C GLN A 365 23.27 -10.07 9.74
N VAL A 366 24.36 -9.72 9.06
CA VAL A 366 24.78 -10.34 7.80
C VAL A 366 25.01 -11.84 8.01
N SER A 367 24.51 -12.65 7.07
CA SER A 367 24.60 -14.12 7.16
C SER A 367 24.52 -14.75 5.77
N ASP A 368 25.38 -15.72 5.52
CA ASP A 368 25.38 -16.56 4.31
C ASP A 368 24.35 -17.71 4.36
N ASP A 369 23.64 -17.90 5.47
CA ASP A 369 22.63 -18.95 5.59
C ASP A 369 21.51 -18.74 4.54
N LEU A 370 21.01 -19.83 3.98
CA LEU A 370 19.81 -19.78 3.15
C LEU A 370 18.58 -19.49 4.00
N THR A 371 17.57 -18.91 3.38
CA THR A 371 16.29 -18.62 4.04
C THR A 371 15.59 -19.92 4.40
N THR A 372 15.09 -20.00 5.63
CA THR A 372 14.33 -21.15 6.11
C THR A 372 13.11 -20.69 6.88
N ILE A 373 11.99 -21.42 6.73
CA ILE A 373 10.77 -21.11 7.48
C ILE A 373 11.00 -21.19 9.00
N GLN A 374 11.86 -22.09 9.46
CA GLN A 374 12.14 -22.29 10.88
C GLN A 374 12.80 -21.06 11.52
N LYS A 375 13.71 -20.39 10.80
CA LYS A 375 14.47 -19.24 11.33
C LYS A 375 13.83 -17.91 10.97
N ASP A 376 13.27 -17.82 9.77
CA ASP A 376 12.99 -16.53 9.13
C ASP A 376 11.48 -16.24 8.99
N LEU A 377 10.57 -17.07 9.52
CA LEU A 377 9.12 -16.86 9.44
C LEU A 377 8.60 -15.89 10.53
N ALA A 378 7.88 -14.85 10.13
CA ALA A 378 6.94 -14.10 10.97
C ALA A 378 5.50 -14.54 10.65
N ALA A 379 4.73 -14.82 11.69
CA ALA A 379 3.33 -15.23 11.57
C ALA A 379 2.50 -14.64 12.72
N PRO A 380 2.27 -13.32 12.72
CA PRO A 380 1.30 -12.70 13.62
C PRO A 380 -0.12 -13.20 13.30
N VAL A 381 -1.11 -12.72 14.06
CA VAL A 381 -2.52 -12.95 13.78
C VAL A 381 -3.17 -11.60 13.59
N TYR A 382 -3.93 -11.44 12.50
CA TYR A 382 -4.79 -10.28 12.32
C TYR A 382 -6.24 -10.68 12.52
N GLN A 383 -6.97 -9.87 13.29
CA GLN A 383 -8.37 -10.08 13.60
C GLN A 383 -9.19 -8.90 13.12
N TYR A 384 -10.24 -9.18 12.38
CA TYR A 384 -11.14 -8.15 11.89
C TYR A 384 -12.55 -8.68 11.70
N ARG A 385 -13.49 -7.76 11.66
CA ARG A 385 -14.88 -8.01 11.31
C ARG A 385 -15.13 -7.53 9.89
N LEU A 386 -15.87 -8.31 9.12
CA LEU A 386 -16.38 -7.92 7.80
C LEU A 386 -17.90 -7.85 7.83
N TYR A 387 -18.44 -6.74 7.35
CA TYR A 387 -19.88 -6.54 7.19
C TYR A 387 -20.30 -6.98 5.81
N LEU A 388 -21.37 -7.76 5.75
CA LEU A 388 -21.87 -8.40 4.55
C LEU A 388 -23.16 -7.73 4.09
N ASP A 389 -23.31 -7.64 2.77
CA ASP A 389 -24.62 -7.39 2.16
C ASP A 389 -25.52 -8.59 2.50
N PRO A 390 -26.67 -8.37 3.16
CA PRO A 390 -27.59 -9.45 3.49
C PRO A 390 -28.20 -10.10 2.23
N LYS A 391 -28.10 -9.46 1.06
CA LYS A 391 -28.54 -10.01 -0.23
C LYS A 391 -27.37 -10.71 -0.93
N PRO A 392 -27.44 -12.04 -1.11
CA PRO A 392 -26.44 -12.76 -1.91
C PRO A 392 -26.46 -12.31 -3.36
N GLU A 393 -25.28 -12.39 -3.99
CA GLU A 393 -25.10 -12.21 -5.42
C GLU A 393 -25.74 -13.37 -6.20
N ALA A 394 -25.82 -13.23 -7.54
CA ALA A 394 -26.42 -14.27 -8.39
C ALA A 394 -25.71 -15.64 -8.29
N ASP A 395 -24.42 -15.65 -7.95
CA ASP A 395 -23.61 -16.85 -7.72
C ASP A 395 -23.68 -17.38 -6.27
N GLY A 396 -24.47 -16.74 -5.41
CA GLY A 396 -24.62 -17.06 -4.00
C GLY A 396 -23.53 -16.50 -3.09
N SER A 397 -22.53 -15.80 -3.62
CA SER A 397 -21.51 -15.16 -2.81
C SER A 397 -22.07 -13.96 -2.03
N LEU A 398 -21.45 -13.67 -0.88
CA LEU A 398 -21.81 -12.52 -0.04
C LEU A 398 -20.84 -11.39 -0.31
N LYS A 399 -21.36 -10.25 -0.78
CA LYS A 399 -20.57 -9.03 -0.95
C LYS A 399 -20.17 -8.49 0.41
N VAL A 400 -18.91 -8.12 0.57
CA VAL A 400 -18.43 -7.37 1.74
C VAL A 400 -18.62 -5.88 1.47
N VAL A 401 -19.26 -5.18 2.41
CA VAL A 401 -19.61 -3.76 2.26
C VAL A 401 -18.75 -2.84 3.14
N ALA A 402 -18.15 -3.38 4.20
CA ALA A 402 -17.26 -2.67 5.10
C ALA A 402 -16.44 -3.65 5.94
N GLY A 403 -15.44 -3.15 6.64
CA GLY A 403 -14.65 -3.91 7.60
C GLY A 403 -14.04 -3.04 8.69
N GLU A 404 -13.76 -3.67 9.82
CA GLU A 404 -13.10 -3.04 10.96
C GLU A 404 -12.07 -3.98 11.59
N TRP A 405 -10.91 -3.43 11.92
CA TRP A 405 -9.94 -4.16 12.74
C TRP A 405 -10.48 -4.30 14.16
N ILE A 406 -10.27 -5.46 14.79
CA ILE A 406 -10.78 -5.75 16.14
C ILE A 406 -9.68 -6.30 17.04
N ASN A 407 -9.94 -6.33 18.35
CA ASN A 407 -9.01 -6.84 19.37
C ASN A 407 -7.61 -6.18 19.27
N GLY A 408 -6.54 -6.97 19.38
CA GLY A 408 -5.17 -6.47 19.25
C GLY A 408 -4.87 -5.87 17.89
N SER A 409 -5.59 -6.30 16.84
CA SER A 409 -5.43 -5.76 15.50
C SER A 409 -6.01 -4.38 15.31
N ILE A 410 -6.70 -3.79 16.30
CA ILE A 410 -6.98 -2.35 16.28
C ILE A 410 -5.67 -1.56 16.25
N ASN A 411 -4.64 -2.04 16.97
CA ASN A 411 -3.36 -1.35 17.15
C ASN A 411 -2.17 -2.01 16.43
N ALA A 412 -2.36 -3.22 15.91
CA ALA A 412 -1.31 -4.01 15.29
C ALA A 412 -1.85 -4.70 14.05
N HIS A 413 -1.85 -3.97 12.95
CA HIS A 413 -2.29 -4.41 11.63
C HIS A 413 -1.42 -3.78 10.55
N PRO A 414 -1.44 -4.30 9.31
CA PRO A 414 -0.69 -3.69 8.22
C PRO A 414 -1.17 -2.27 7.94
N ASP A 415 -0.22 -1.32 7.82
CA ASP A 415 -0.52 0.09 7.54
C ASP A 415 -0.71 0.32 6.03
N MET A 416 0.24 -0.21 5.26
CA MET A 416 0.32 -0.07 3.82
C MET A 416 0.67 -1.39 3.15
N VAL A 417 0.27 -1.51 1.88
CA VAL A 417 0.70 -2.60 1.00
C VAL A 417 1.43 -2.01 -0.21
N PHE A 418 2.62 -2.51 -0.46
CA PHE A 418 3.45 -2.15 -1.60
C PHE A 418 3.45 -3.29 -2.63
N LEU A 419 3.07 -2.97 -3.87
CA LEU A 419 3.10 -3.89 -4.99
C LEU A 419 4.17 -3.49 -6.01
N PRO A 420 4.99 -4.43 -6.48
CA PRO A 420 5.86 -4.20 -7.63
C PRO A 420 5.06 -3.88 -8.90
N VAL A 421 5.43 -2.81 -9.60
CA VAL A 421 4.84 -2.41 -10.88
C VAL A 421 5.73 -2.71 -12.09
N ASP A 422 7.05 -2.75 -11.89
CA ASP A 422 8.06 -3.03 -12.92
C ASP A 422 8.98 -4.17 -12.47
N THR A 423 9.72 -4.77 -13.40
CA THR A 423 10.73 -5.81 -13.10
C THR A 423 12.16 -5.28 -13.03
N ASP A 424 12.33 -3.98 -13.32
CA ASP A 424 13.59 -3.27 -13.38
C ASP A 424 13.51 -2.04 -12.47
N ASN A 425 14.59 -1.70 -11.78
CA ASN A 425 14.63 -0.53 -10.90
C ASN A 425 15.63 0.51 -11.39
N LYS A 426 15.17 1.47 -12.21
CA LYS A 426 16.06 2.55 -12.68
C LYS A 426 16.29 3.66 -11.64
N ASN A 427 15.60 3.58 -10.50
CA ASN A 427 15.82 4.48 -9.40
C ASN A 427 16.91 3.93 -8.51
N GLN A 428 17.74 4.80 -7.97
CA GLN A 428 18.82 4.39 -7.09
C GLN A 428 19.37 5.61 -6.37
N LEU A 429 19.45 5.62 -5.04
CA LEU A 429 19.98 6.76 -4.30
C LEU A 429 21.50 6.90 -4.49
N ASN A 430 22.23 5.79 -4.49
CA ASN A 430 23.66 5.75 -4.79
C ASN A 430 23.90 6.04 -6.29
N LEU A 431 24.33 7.26 -6.62
CA LEU A 431 24.46 7.69 -8.02
C LEU A 431 25.47 6.86 -8.81
N GLU A 432 26.48 6.30 -8.15
CA GLU A 432 27.46 5.41 -8.76
C GLU A 432 26.79 4.11 -9.21
N ILE A 433 25.99 3.48 -8.33
CA ILE A 433 25.18 2.30 -8.68
C ILE A 433 24.17 2.63 -9.78
N ARG A 434 23.55 3.82 -9.74
CA ARG A 434 22.60 4.26 -10.78
C ARG A 434 23.25 4.32 -12.15
N ASN A 435 24.49 4.81 -12.24
CA ASN A 435 25.21 4.95 -13.50
C ASN A 435 25.64 3.60 -14.09
N VAL A 436 25.85 2.60 -13.24
CA VAL A 436 26.25 1.23 -13.64
C VAL A 436 25.13 0.21 -13.48
N HIS A 437 23.88 0.66 -13.41
CA HIS A 437 22.68 -0.14 -13.16
C HIS A 437 22.59 -1.40 -14.03
N ASP A 438 22.83 -1.26 -15.33
CA ASP A 438 22.79 -2.38 -16.27
C ASP A 438 23.86 -3.44 -15.98
N GLU A 439 25.04 -3.03 -15.47
CA GLU A 439 26.11 -3.95 -15.10
C GLU A 439 25.81 -4.70 -13.81
N VAL A 440 25.18 -4.03 -12.83
CA VAL A 440 24.66 -4.67 -11.62
C VAL A 440 23.58 -5.68 -11.99
N ARG A 441 22.63 -5.30 -12.85
CA ARG A 441 21.62 -6.23 -13.36
C ARG A 441 22.25 -7.45 -14.03
N LYS A 442 23.22 -7.25 -14.93
CA LYS A 442 23.92 -8.35 -15.61
C LYS A 442 24.59 -9.30 -14.61
N LEU A 443 25.19 -8.77 -13.54
CA LEU A 443 25.76 -9.59 -12.47
C LEU A 443 24.69 -10.43 -11.76
N LEU A 444 23.55 -9.83 -11.40
CA LEU A 444 22.44 -10.53 -10.75
C LEU A 444 21.80 -11.61 -11.65
N VAL A 445 21.73 -11.36 -12.96
CA VAL A 445 21.33 -12.38 -13.95
C VAL A 445 22.34 -13.52 -14.00
N LYS A 446 23.65 -13.22 -14.08
CA LYS A 446 24.70 -14.26 -14.07
C LYS A 446 24.67 -15.08 -12.78
N ALA A 447 24.27 -14.48 -11.67
CA ALA A 447 24.07 -15.16 -10.38
C ALA A 447 22.77 -15.98 -10.31
N GLY A 448 21.95 -15.99 -11.37
CA GLY A 448 20.67 -16.69 -11.41
C GLY A 448 19.59 -16.07 -10.53
N MET A 449 19.80 -14.84 -10.04
CA MET A 449 18.83 -14.15 -9.18
C MET A 449 17.73 -13.48 -10.00
N MET A 450 18.06 -13.01 -11.20
CA MET A 450 17.13 -12.33 -12.12
C MET A 450 17.11 -13.02 -13.48
N LYS A 451 16.01 -12.82 -14.21
CA LYS A 451 15.90 -13.27 -15.61
C LYS A 451 16.43 -12.19 -16.56
N ASP A 452 16.97 -12.62 -17.70
CA ASP A 452 17.30 -11.73 -18.80
C ASP A 452 16.06 -10.91 -19.20
N ALA A 453 16.26 -9.61 -19.41
CA ALA A 453 15.27 -8.80 -20.11
C ALA A 453 15.42 -9.16 -21.59
N GLY A 454 14.57 -10.07 -22.07
CA GLY A 454 14.59 -10.56 -23.45
C GLY A 454 14.44 -9.45 -24.49
#